data_AF-A0A847LBQ1-F1
#
_entry.id   AF-A0A847LBQ1-F1
#
_cell.length_a   1.000
_cell.length_b   1.000
_cell.length_c   1.000
_cell.angle_alpha   90.00
_cell.angle_beta   90.00
_cell.angle_gamma   90.00
#
_symmetry.space_group_name_H-M   'P 1'
#
loop_
_entity.id
_entity.type
_entity.pdbx_description
1 polymer ?
#
loop_
_entity_poly.entity_id
_entity_poly.type
_entity_poly.pdbx_seq_one_letter_code
_entity_poly.pdbx_strand_id
1 'polypeptide(L)'
;MIPSATSGSSRPRPHPFPGPASTVVWVAMAAWLLIGTGASAAPLAVEEDEPRFSSSVELLLEYLLTNTGKGPREPLRALWVEMLCQLPFQEFLAGRGIHDPLGLAPDHRRTLVQEFLERQFRAFDDPVRLRPRQSASLWRSLWVRHGGGLALDGDGYAALARLSAANRQRLEQRLPPMTDAVPADVQKWLDRLSLVFVHNTHVVRDVPDLPLVSSRIIREVTGLGGLNTYAFNRFLLRSDDNLFFFVGLQVDGSLGSHRESLYGKYKFSPAPDFARDRGWVSAYVMYPYDLARFGDSLDPALSAAFLADFQREFPRELAGIASAGWEAITARLGPSKRQESRWLRVLQRRLPDWLRVRGALASLDFTVSDFEALSREALRRHLTVLWRTDRENWASLEARLGRGEAGNLLYDALREVFGLDLYFEFKIPVAIPAAAIQAVR
;
A
#
# COMPACT_ATOMS: atom_id res chain seq x y z
N MET A 1 -40.29 -41.99 36.15
CA MET A 1 -41.38 -42.79 35.56
C MET A 1 -42.33 -41.83 34.83
N ILE A 2 -42.52 -42.04 33.52
CA ILE A 2 -43.79 -42.00 32.75
C ILE A 2 -44.72 -40.76 32.90
N PRO A 3 -45.33 -40.19 31.83
CA PRO A 3 -44.99 -40.19 30.40
C PRO A 3 -45.31 -38.87 29.63
N SER A 4 -44.93 -38.91 28.35
CA SER A 4 -45.44 -38.19 27.19
C SER A 4 -46.97 -38.17 27.01
N ALA A 5 -47.51 -37.09 26.43
CA ALA A 5 -48.56 -37.12 25.40
C ALA A 5 -48.78 -35.75 24.72
N THR A 6 -49.09 -35.85 23.44
CA THR A 6 -49.31 -34.85 22.38
C THR A 6 -50.75 -34.31 22.30
N SER A 7 -50.90 -33.13 21.66
CA SER A 7 -52.03 -32.55 20.89
C SER A 7 -52.19 -31.07 21.29
N GLY A 8 -52.45 -30.07 20.44
CA GLY A 8 -53.09 -29.99 19.13
C GLY A 8 -54.19 -28.91 19.23
N SER A 9 -53.99 -27.72 18.63
CA SER A 9 -54.99 -26.62 18.47
C SER A 9 -54.24 -25.38 17.93
N SER A 10 -54.34 -24.92 16.68
CA SER A 10 -55.44 -24.30 15.91
C SER A 10 -55.49 -22.75 15.95
N ARG A 11 -54.91 -22.14 14.88
CA ARG A 11 -55.18 -20.83 14.23
C ARG A 11 -54.79 -19.52 14.99
N PRO A 12 -54.55 -18.37 14.29
CA PRO A 12 -54.97 -18.02 12.92
C PRO A 12 -53.87 -17.47 11.96
N ARG A 13 -54.21 -17.50 10.66
CA ARG A 13 -53.53 -16.78 9.56
C ARG A 13 -53.84 -15.28 9.61
N PRO A 14 -52.93 -14.45 9.10
CA PRO A 14 -53.29 -13.35 8.22
C PRO A 14 -52.71 -13.52 6.81
N HIS A 15 -53.56 -13.24 5.83
CA HIS A 15 -53.29 -13.08 4.40
C HIS A 15 -52.79 -11.63 4.10
N PRO A 16 -52.54 -11.21 2.85
CA PRO A 16 -51.20 -11.13 2.27
C PRO A 16 -50.86 -9.67 1.86
N PHE A 17 -49.60 -9.37 1.55
CA PHE A 17 -49.31 -8.26 0.63
C PHE A 17 -48.26 -8.70 -0.40
N PRO A 18 -48.36 -8.20 -1.64
CA PRO A 18 -47.96 -8.91 -2.83
C PRO A 18 -46.51 -8.59 -3.24
N GLY A 19 -45.83 -9.59 -3.80
CA GLY A 19 -44.81 -9.31 -4.82
C GLY A 19 -45.48 -8.92 -6.14
N PRO A 20 -44.75 -8.27 -7.06
CA PRO A 20 -44.05 -9.13 -8.00
C PRO A 20 -42.64 -8.68 -8.38
N ALA A 21 -41.91 -9.67 -8.86
CA ALA A 21 -40.71 -9.59 -9.67
C ALA A 21 -40.75 -8.54 -10.79
N SER A 22 -39.61 -7.92 -11.06
CA SER A 22 -39.12 -7.74 -12.44
C SER A 22 -37.60 -7.58 -12.46
N THR A 23 -36.96 -8.70 -12.79
CA THR A 23 -35.72 -8.72 -13.59
C THR A 23 -36.12 -8.38 -15.03
N VAL A 24 -35.21 -7.73 -15.78
CA VAL A 24 -35.19 -7.54 -17.27
C VAL A 24 -35.72 -6.19 -17.81
N VAL A 25 -34.93 -5.64 -18.76
CA VAL A 25 -35.07 -4.42 -19.61
C VAL A 25 -34.43 -3.16 -18.98
N TRP A 26 -33.17 -2.80 -19.27
CA TRP A 26 -32.65 -2.48 -20.61
C TRP A 26 -31.31 -3.15 -20.94
N VAL A 27 -31.40 -4.26 -21.68
CA VAL A 27 -30.56 -4.52 -22.84
C VAL A 27 -31.37 -4.04 -24.04
N ALA A 28 -31.07 -2.84 -24.52
CA ALA A 28 -31.38 -2.37 -25.88
C ALA A 28 -30.61 -1.07 -26.17
N MET A 29 -29.27 -1.15 -26.11
CA MET A 29 -28.36 -0.37 -26.96
C MET A 29 -27.10 -1.20 -27.25
N ALA A 30 -27.32 -2.47 -27.58
CA ALA A 30 -26.38 -3.28 -28.33
C ALA A 30 -27.01 -3.52 -29.71
N ALA A 31 -26.65 -2.69 -30.69
CA ALA A 31 -26.70 -2.97 -32.13
C ALA A 31 -26.68 -1.66 -32.94
N TRP A 32 -25.52 -0.99 -32.99
CA TRP A 32 -25.09 -0.26 -34.19
C TRP A 32 -23.61 0.09 -34.02
N LEU A 33 -22.80 -0.33 -35.00
CA LEU A 33 -21.34 -0.16 -35.14
C LEU A 33 -20.45 -1.27 -34.53
N LEU A 34 -20.73 -2.51 -34.93
CA LEU A 34 -19.70 -3.49 -35.26
C LEU A 34 -19.91 -3.97 -36.71
N ILE A 35 -19.36 -3.22 -37.67
CA ILE A 35 -18.83 -3.64 -38.99
C ILE A 35 -17.81 -2.53 -39.30
N GLY A 36 -16.52 -2.70 -39.50
CA GLY A 36 -15.72 -3.82 -39.97
C GLY A 36 -14.85 -3.27 -41.10
N THR A 37 -13.54 -3.14 -40.86
CA THR A 37 -12.45 -3.31 -41.84
C THR A 37 -11.12 -3.11 -41.13
N GLY A 38 -10.21 -4.05 -41.36
CA GLY A 38 -8.89 -4.06 -40.76
C GLY A 38 -7.97 -2.97 -41.30
N ALA A 39 -7.05 -2.55 -40.45
CA ALA A 39 -5.74 -2.09 -40.85
C ALA A 39 -4.76 -2.48 -39.75
N SER A 40 -3.75 -3.26 -40.15
CA SER A 40 -2.51 -3.44 -39.40
C SER A 40 -1.88 -2.07 -39.17
N ALA A 41 -1.60 -1.71 -37.92
CA ALA A 41 -0.79 -0.55 -37.59
C ALA A 41 0.48 -1.03 -36.89
N ALA A 42 1.60 -0.87 -37.59
CA ALA A 42 2.94 -1.01 -37.06
C ALA A 42 3.17 -0.07 -35.86
N PRO A 43 4.09 -0.37 -34.94
CA PRO A 43 4.39 0.53 -33.84
C PRO A 43 5.14 1.75 -34.38
N LEU A 44 4.45 2.88 -34.50
CA LEU A 44 5.09 4.19 -34.59
C LEU A 44 5.57 4.54 -33.19
N ALA A 45 6.90 4.52 -33.01
CA ALA A 45 7.55 5.17 -31.89
C ALA A 45 7.36 6.68 -32.07
N VAL A 46 6.29 7.22 -31.49
CA VAL A 46 6.13 8.65 -31.24
C VAL A 46 6.75 8.88 -29.87
N GLU A 47 7.82 9.68 -29.81
CA GLU A 47 8.19 10.35 -28.57
C GLU A 47 7.01 11.26 -28.20
N GLU A 48 6.10 10.76 -27.37
CA GLU A 48 5.03 11.58 -26.81
C GLU A 48 5.66 12.60 -25.86
N ASP A 49 5.47 13.89 -26.16
CA ASP A 49 5.69 14.97 -25.21
C ASP A 49 4.87 14.66 -23.94
N GLU A 50 5.55 14.18 -22.88
CA GLU A 50 4.93 13.88 -21.58
C GLU A 50 4.16 15.14 -21.11
N PRO A 51 2.84 15.06 -20.84
CA PRO A 51 2.06 16.21 -20.42
C PRO A 51 2.67 16.84 -19.16
N ARG A 52 2.94 18.14 -19.22
CA ARG A 52 3.48 18.93 -18.11
C ARG A 52 2.32 19.39 -17.23
N PHE A 53 2.17 18.77 -16.06
CA PHE A 53 1.22 19.23 -15.04
C PHE A 53 1.89 20.28 -14.15
N SER A 54 1.17 21.37 -13.86
CA SER A 54 1.67 22.51 -13.09
C SER A 54 1.40 22.40 -11.59
N SER A 55 0.50 21.49 -11.18
CA SER A 55 0.19 21.22 -9.76
C SER A 55 -0.17 19.76 -9.47
N SER A 56 -0.07 19.37 -8.20
CA SER A 56 -0.42 18.02 -7.72
C SER A 56 -1.92 17.72 -7.86
N VAL A 57 -2.78 18.75 -7.89
CA VAL A 57 -4.23 18.58 -8.09
C VAL A 57 -4.57 18.40 -9.56
N GLU A 58 -3.92 19.07 -10.50
CA GLU A 58 -4.10 18.79 -11.93
C GLU A 58 -3.78 17.32 -12.24
N LEU A 59 -2.76 16.79 -11.58
CA LEU A 59 -2.32 15.41 -11.71
C LEU A 59 -3.30 14.42 -11.07
N LEU A 60 -3.80 14.73 -9.88
CA LEU A 60 -4.87 13.95 -9.27
C LEU A 60 -6.13 13.98 -10.14
N LEU A 61 -6.48 15.14 -10.71
CA LEU A 61 -7.61 15.28 -11.62
C LEU A 61 -7.37 14.42 -12.85
N GLU A 62 -6.26 14.57 -13.56
CA GLU A 62 -5.96 13.75 -14.74
C GLU A 62 -6.01 12.25 -14.43
N TYR A 63 -5.51 11.85 -13.26
CA TYR A 63 -5.58 10.46 -12.81
C TYR A 63 -7.03 10.02 -12.54
N LEU A 64 -7.81 10.81 -11.81
CA LEU A 64 -9.24 10.52 -11.54
C LEU A 64 -10.02 10.45 -12.86
N LEU A 65 -9.69 11.31 -13.82
CA LEU A 65 -10.29 11.35 -15.14
C LEU A 65 -9.91 10.10 -15.96
N THR A 66 -8.67 9.63 -15.89
CA THR A 66 -8.23 8.43 -16.63
C THR A 66 -8.63 7.10 -15.99
N ASN A 67 -8.81 7.03 -14.66
CA ASN A 67 -9.02 5.78 -13.92
C ASN A 67 -10.46 5.50 -13.44
N THR A 68 -11.45 6.32 -13.79
CA THR A 68 -12.86 6.09 -13.38
C THR A 68 -13.52 4.85 -14.04
N GLY A 69 -12.83 4.13 -14.93
CA GLY A 69 -13.33 2.88 -15.54
C GLY A 69 -14.59 3.04 -16.41
N LYS A 70 -15.08 4.28 -16.55
CA LYS A 70 -16.10 4.70 -17.50
C LYS A 70 -15.33 5.18 -18.72
N GLY A 71 -15.63 4.63 -19.89
CA GLY A 71 -14.86 4.87 -21.13
C GLY A 71 -14.65 6.36 -21.46
N PRO A 72 -13.83 6.67 -22.48
CA PRO A 72 -13.19 7.96 -22.73
C PRO A 72 -14.12 9.16 -23.04
N ARG A 73 -15.43 9.08 -22.79
CA ARG A 73 -16.42 10.06 -23.29
C ARG A 73 -16.89 11.14 -22.32
N GLU A 74 -16.44 11.22 -21.07
CA GLU A 74 -16.46 12.47 -20.24
C GLU A 74 -16.11 12.17 -18.76
N PRO A 75 -14.84 11.89 -18.42
CA PRO A 75 -14.49 11.61 -17.03
C PRO A 75 -14.72 12.78 -16.06
N LEU A 76 -14.63 14.02 -16.57
CA LEU A 76 -14.83 15.24 -15.78
C LEU A 76 -16.29 15.38 -15.35
N ARG A 77 -17.23 14.94 -16.20
CA ARG A 77 -18.64 14.92 -15.87
C ARG A 77 -18.94 13.90 -14.78
N ALA A 78 -18.32 12.73 -14.82
CA ALA A 78 -18.50 11.72 -13.78
C ALA A 78 -17.97 12.22 -12.43
N LEU A 79 -16.75 12.77 -12.40
CA LEU A 79 -16.19 13.41 -11.21
C LEU A 79 -17.08 14.56 -10.71
N TRP A 80 -17.53 15.44 -11.60
CA TRP A 80 -18.40 16.56 -11.25
C TRP A 80 -19.71 16.11 -10.59
N VAL A 81 -20.36 15.09 -11.14
CA VAL A 81 -21.60 14.55 -10.57
C VAL A 81 -21.36 13.95 -9.18
N GLU A 82 -20.29 13.18 -9.00
CA GLU A 82 -19.94 12.60 -7.69
C GLU A 82 -19.60 13.68 -6.65
N MET A 83 -18.87 14.71 -7.08
CA MET A 83 -18.57 15.89 -6.29
C MET A 83 -19.85 16.64 -5.87
N LEU A 84 -20.81 16.81 -6.77
CA LEU A 84 -22.11 17.42 -6.46
C LEU A 84 -22.93 16.63 -5.46
N CYS A 85 -22.67 15.34 -5.27
CA CYS A 85 -23.29 14.55 -4.21
C CYS A 85 -22.63 14.76 -2.84
N GLN A 86 -21.50 15.46 -2.76
CA GLN A 86 -20.80 15.74 -1.50
C GLN A 86 -21.28 17.07 -0.91
N LEU A 87 -21.83 17.02 0.31
CA LEU A 87 -22.28 18.21 1.05
C LEU A 87 -21.19 19.30 1.16
N PRO A 88 -19.92 18.99 1.49
CA PRO A 88 -18.87 20.01 1.56
C PRO A 88 -18.63 20.75 0.23
N PHE A 89 -18.83 20.07 -0.91
CA PHE A 89 -18.71 20.69 -2.23
C PHE A 89 -19.94 21.55 -2.56
N GLN A 90 -21.14 21.09 -2.21
CA GLN A 90 -22.36 21.91 -2.34
C GLN A 90 -22.26 23.21 -1.53
N GLU A 91 -21.77 23.14 -0.29
CA GLU A 91 -21.52 24.31 0.56
C GLU A 91 -20.46 25.24 -0.04
N PHE A 92 -19.40 24.68 -0.63
CA PHE A 92 -18.39 25.46 -1.36
C PHE A 92 -19.00 26.21 -2.55
N LEU A 93 -19.83 25.55 -3.37
CA LEU A 93 -20.51 26.17 -4.51
C LEU A 93 -21.49 27.25 -4.06
N ALA A 94 -22.29 26.98 -3.03
CA ALA A 94 -23.22 27.94 -2.45
C ALA A 94 -22.48 29.18 -1.91
N GLY A 95 -21.35 28.99 -1.22
CA GLY A 95 -20.48 30.07 -0.75
C GLY A 95 -19.85 30.90 -1.86
N ARG A 96 -19.79 30.37 -3.09
CA ARG A 96 -19.38 31.09 -4.31
C ARG A 96 -20.55 31.74 -5.06
N GLY A 97 -21.77 31.64 -4.54
CA GLY A 97 -22.98 32.15 -5.21
C GLY A 97 -23.42 31.34 -6.43
N ILE A 98 -22.99 30.08 -6.54
CA ILE A 98 -23.33 29.20 -7.64
C ILE A 98 -24.61 28.43 -7.30
N HIS A 99 -25.72 28.82 -7.93
CA HIS A 99 -27.04 28.21 -7.69
C HIS A 99 -27.46 27.20 -8.77
N ASP A 100 -26.89 27.29 -9.98
CA ASP A 100 -27.06 26.30 -11.05
C ASP A 100 -25.70 25.69 -11.45
N PRO A 101 -25.24 24.66 -10.72
CA PRO A 101 -23.97 24.00 -11.02
C PRO A 101 -24.02 23.13 -12.28
N LEU A 102 -25.21 22.77 -12.81
CA LEU A 102 -25.33 21.94 -14.00
C LEU A 102 -25.19 22.75 -15.29
N GLY A 103 -25.48 24.05 -15.25
CA GLY A 103 -25.31 24.97 -16.39
C GLY A 103 -23.87 25.44 -16.64
N LEU A 104 -22.91 25.14 -15.77
CA LEU A 104 -21.52 25.62 -15.90
C LEU A 104 -20.79 24.99 -17.08
N ALA A 105 -19.91 25.76 -17.75
CA ALA A 105 -19.02 25.26 -18.79
C ALA A 105 -17.99 24.25 -18.22
N PRO A 106 -17.51 23.25 -19.01
CA PRO A 106 -16.56 22.24 -18.54
C PRO A 106 -15.30 22.80 -17.87
N ASP A 107 -14.68 23.84 -18.44
CA ASP A 107 -13.46 24.42 -17.88
C ASP A 107 -13.73 25.09 -16.52
N HIS A 108 -14.88 25.75 -16.37
CA HIS A 108 -15.29 26.34 -15.09
C HIS A 108 -15.52 25.23 -14.04
N ARG A 109 -16.13 24.10 -14.42
CA ARG A 109 -16.28 22.94 -13.53
C ARG A 109 -14.92 22.42 -13.07
N ARG A 110 -13.96 22.27 -14.00
CA ARG A 110 -12.59 21.84 -13.68
C ARG A 110 -11.94 22.78 -12.66
N THR A 111 -11.98 24.09 -12.90
CA THR A 111 -11.43 25.09 -11.98
C THR A 111 -12.05 25.01 -10.58
N LEU A 112 -13.38 24.89 -10.49
CA LEU A 112 -14.06 24.81 -9.19
C LEU A 112 -13.71 23.54 -8.41
N VAL A 113 -13.60 22.40 -9.11
CA VAL A 113 -13.15 21.16 -8.48
C VAL A 113 -11.71 21.33 -8.01
N GLN A 114 -10.82 21.87 -8.84
CA GLN A 114 -9.43 22.11 -8.47
C GLN A 114 -9.31 23.00 -7.22
N GLU A 115 -9.94 24.18 -7.22
CA GLU A 115 -9.94 25.10 -6.07
C GLU A 115 -10.49 24.44 -4.80
N PHE A 116 -11.55 23.64 -4.93
CA PHE A 116 -12.10 22.90 -3.81
C PHE A 116 -11.10 21.88 -3.26
N LEU A 117 -10.51 21.04 -4.11
CA LEU A 117 -9.55 20.02 -3.69
C LEU A 117 -8.30 20.63 -3.07
N GLU A 118 -7.77 21.71 -3.66
CA GLU A 118 -6.66 22.46 -3.08
C GLU A 118 -7.00 22.96 -1.68
N ARG A 119 -8.18 23.58 -1.49
CA ARG A 119 -8.62 24.04 -0.18
C ARG A 119 -8.75 22.89 0.84
N GLN A 120 -9.29 21.75 0.42
CA GLN A 120 -9.46 20.59 1.30
C GLN A 120 -8.11 19.96 1.68
N PHE A 121 -7.19 19.82 0.74
CA PHE A 121 -5.88 19.20 1.01
C PHE A 121 -4.93 20.11 1.77
N ARG A 122 -4.95 21.43 1.53
CA ARG A 122 -4.18 22.39 2.34
C ARG A 122 -4.56 22.38 3.82
N ALA A 123 -5.74 21.89 4.19
CA ALA A 123 -6.10 21.68 5.60
C ALA A 123 -5.19 20.66 6.31
N PHE A 124 -4.42 19.86 5.56
CA PHE A 124 -3.44 18.89 6.07
C PHE A 124 -2.00 19.42 6.10
N ASP A 125 -1.75 20.67 5.69
CA ASP A 125 -0.41 21.28 5.81
C ASP A 125 -0.04 21.63 7.25
N ASP A 126 -1.01 21.85 8.14
CA ASP A 126 -0.79 22.18 9.55
C ASP A 126 -0.35 20.94 10.37
N PRO A 127 0.92 20.84 10.78
CA PRO A 127 1.43 19.64 11.48
C PRO A 127 0.84 19.47 12.88
N VAL A 128 0.37 20.56 13.50
CA VAL A 128 -0.23 20.57 14.85
C VAL A 128 -1.62 19.95 14.78
N ARG A 129 -2.43 20.35 13.79
CA ARG A 129 -3.77 19.77 13.57
C ARG A 129 -3.71 18.36 13.00
N LEU A 130 -2.66 18.05 12.23
CA LEU A 130 -2.48 16.74 11.63
C LEU A 130 -2.10 15.66 12.67
N ARG A 131 -1.30 15.98 13.69
CA ARG A 131 -0.78 14.99 14.67
C ARG A 131 -1.87 14.16 15.35
N PRO A 132 -2.94 14.76 15.92
CA PRO A 132 -3.98 13.98 16.58
C PRO A 132 -4.71 13.05 15.61
N ARG A 133 -4.95 13.49 14.37
CA ARG A 133 -5.58 12.67 13.33
C ARG A 133 -4.71 11.48 12.94
N GLN A 134 -3.40 11.71 12.81
CA GLN A 134 -2.44 10.64 12.53
C GLN A 134 -2.36 9.63 13.66
N SER A 135 -2.26 10.09 14.92
CA SER A 135 -2.22 9.20 16.09
C SER A 135 -3.48 8.34 16.19
N ALA A 136 -4.67 8.95 16.03
CA ALA A 136 -5.94 8.21 16.04
C ALA A 136 -6.07 7.21 14.88
N SER A 137 -5.53 7.52 13.70
CA SER A 137 -5.50 6.57 12.58
C SER A 137 -4.53 5.42 12.86
N LEU A 138 -3.31 5.73 13.29
CA LEU A 138 -2.30 4.73 13.66
C LEU A 138 -2.82 3.80 14.75
N TRP A 139 -3.45 4.32 15.80
CA TRP A 139 -4.04 3.51 16.86
C TRP A 139 -5.07 2.52 16.30
N ARG A 140 -5.96 2.96 15.39
CA ARG A 140 -6.93 2.07 14.73
C ARG A 140 -6.24 0.99 13.89
N SER A 141 -5.21 1.35 13.11
CA SER A 141 -4.44 0.39 12.32
C SER A 141 -3.77 -0.66 13.22
N LEU A 142 -3.15 -0.22 14.32
CA LEU A 142 -2.51 -1.09 15.31
C LEU A 142 -3.53 -1.99 16.01
N TRP A 143 -4.67 -1.44 16.46
CA TRP A 143 -5.76 -2.21 17.09
C TRP A 143 -6.28 -3.32 16.18
N VAL A 144 -6.46 -3.03 14.88
CA VAL A 144 -6.91 -4.04 13.92
C VAL A 144 -5.88 -5.16 13.74
N ARG A 145 -4.58 -4.82 13.73
CA ARG A 145 -3.49 -5.77 13.47
C ARG A 145 -3.16 -6.62 14.69
N HIS A 146 -3.04 -5.99 15.85
CA HIS A 146 -2.60 -6.59 17.12
C HIS A 146 -3.76 -7.05 18.02
N GLY A 147 -4.98 -6.59 17.78
CA GLY A 147 -6.17 -6.96 18.56
C GLY A 147 -6.24 -6.29 19.93
N GLY A 148 -7.00 -6.91 20.85
CA GLY A 148 -7.37 -6.35 22.15
C GLY A 148 -6.25 -6.22 23.19
N GLY A 149 -5.01 -6.56 22.83
CA GLY A 149 -3.83 -6.43 23.70
C GLY A 149 -3.26 -5.02 23.78
N LEU A 150 -3.78 -4.08 22.98
CA LEU A 150 -3.36 -2.68 23.00
C LEU A 150 -4.09 -1.90 24.09
N ALA A 151 -3.38 -0.99 24.76
CA ALA A 151 -4.00 -0.09 25.71
C ALA A 151 -5.07 0.78 25.01
N LEU A 152 -6.18 1.02 25.71
CA LEU A 152 -7.28 1.86 25.25
C LEU A 152 -7.00 3.37 25.41
N ASP A 153 -5.73 3.74 25.69
CA ASP A 153 -5.30 5.13 25.87
C ASP A 153 -5.43 5.97 24.59
N GLY A 154 -5.59 5.33 23.43
CA GLY A 154 -5.91 5.97 22.15
C GLY A 154 -4.72 6.66 21.48
N ASP A 155 -3.54 6.64 22.10
CA ASP A 155 -2.32 7.21 21.51
C ASP A 155 -1.60 6.16 20.66
N GLY A 156 -1.77 6.26 19.35
CA GLY A 156 -1.17 5.34 18.38
C GLY A 156 0.35 5.36 18.40
N TYR A 157 0.98 6.52 18.66
CA TYR A 157 2.44 6.63 18.64
C TYR A 157 3.06 6.01 19.90
N ALA A 158 2.46 6.23 21.07
CA ALA A 158 2.89 5.56 22.30
C ALA A 158 2.69 4.04 22.21
N ALA A 159 1.57 3.59 21.64
CA ALA A 159 1.31 2.18 21.38
C ALA A 159 2.37 1.55 20.45
N LEU A 160 2.68 2.21 19.34
CA LEU A 160 3.72 1.77 18.42
C LEU A 160 5.08 1.69 19.11
N ALA A 161 5.48 2.70 19.87
CA ALA A 161 6.77 2.72 20.56
C ALA A 161 6.95 1.51 21.49
N ARG A 162 5.92 1.16 22.26
CA ARG A 162 5.94 -0.03 23.14
C ARG A 162 6.06 -1.33 22.34
N LEU A 163 5.25 -1.49 21.30
CA LEU A 163 5.29 -2.68 20.43
C LEU A 163 6.65 -2.82 19.75
N SER A 164 7.15 -1.72 19.20
CA SER A 164 8.42 -1.64 18.50
C SER A 164 9.60 -2.02 19.40
N ALA A 165 9.66 -1.47 20.61
CA ALA A 165 10.70 -1.80 21.59
C ALA A 165 10.68 -3.30 21.95
N ALA A 166 9.50 -3.86 22.21
CA ALA A 166 9.34 -5.29 22.50
C ALA A 166 9.74 -6.17 21.31
N ASN A 167 9.35 -5.78 20.08
CA ASN A 167 9.69 -6.51 18.86
C ASN A 167 11.20 -6.49 18.61
N ARG A 168 11.84 -5.32 18.75
CA ARG A 168 13.28 -5.16 18.59
C ARG A 168 14.05 -5.99 19.61
N GLN A 169 13.71 -5.87 20.89
CA GLN A 169 14.35 -6.63 21.97
C GLN A 169 14.27 -8.14 21.71
N ARG A 170 13.10 -8.64 21.32
CA ARG A 170 12.89 -10.06 20.99
C ARG A 170 13.80 -10.53 19.84
N LEU A 171 13.99 -9.71 18.81
CA LEU A 171 14.85 -10.06 17.68
C LEU A 171 16.33 -9.99 18.04
N GLU A 172 16.77 -8.97 18.78
CA GLU A 172 18.16 -8.82 19.24
C GLU A 172 18.58 -9.96 20.19
N GLN A 173 17.69 -10.40 21.08
CA GLN A 173 17.94 -11.51 22.02
C GLN A 173 18.20 -12.87 21.34
N ARG A 174 17.79 -13.04 20.08
CA ARG A 174 18.05 -14.27 19.33
C ARG A 174 19.50 -14.40 18.86
N LEU A 175 20.27 -13.31 18.96
CA LEU A 175 21.62 -13.26 18.45
C LEU A 175 22.65 -13.48 19.56
N PRO A 176 23.72 -14.22 19.28
CA PRO A 176 24.89 -14.20 20.16
C PRO A 176 25.46 -12.78 20.25
N PRO A 177 25.98 -12.35 21.40
CA PRO A 177 26.65 -11.05 21.51
C PRO A 177 27.84 -10.99 20.55
N MET A 178 27.99 -9.87 19.82
CA MET A 178 29.24 -9.62 19.09
C MET A 178 30.31 -9.23 20.10
N THR A 179 31.23 -10.14 20.38
CA THR A 179 32.33 -9.92 21.33
C THR A 179 33.53 -9.22 20.72
N ASP A 180 33.66 -9.27 19.40
CA ASP A 180 34.84 -8.79 18.71
C ASP A 180 34.66 -7.38 18.16
N ALA A 181 35.76 -6.64 18.11
CA ALA A 181 35.80 -5.31 17.51
C ALA A 181 35.35 -5.35 16.03
N VAL A 182 34.57 -4.34 15.64
CA VAL A 182 34.15 -4.13 14.25
C VAL A 182 35.38 -3.68 13.44
N PRO A 183 35.72 -4.33 12.31
CA PRO A 183 36.81 -3.89 11.45
C PRO A 183 36.62 -2.46 10.96
N ALA A 184 37.71 -1.69 10.83
CA ALA A 184 37.66 -0.28 10.42
C ALA A 184 36.97 -0.09 9.05
N ASP A 185 37.22 -1.00 8.10
CA ASP A 185 36.58 -0.95 6.77
C ASP A 185 35.06 -1.14 6.86
N VAL A 186 34.61 -2.03 7.76
CA VAL A 186 33.18 -2.26 8.00
C VAL A 186 32.55 -1.01 8.60
N GLN A 187 33.20 -0.41 9.60
CA GLN A 187 32.70 0.82 10.23
C GLN A 187 32.59 1.96 9.23
N LYS A 188 33.61 2.15 8.39
CA LYS A 188 33.61 3.14 7.30
C LYS A 188 32.38 2.99 6.40
N TRP A 189 31.99 1.77 6.05
CA TRP A 189 30.80 1.55 5.22
C TRP A 189 29.50 1.78 5.99
N LEU A 190 29.40 1.33 7.25
CA LEU A 190 28.23 1.56 8.09
C LEU A 190 27.92 3.05 8.29
N ASP A 191 28.93 3.91 8.34
CA ASP A 191 28.76 5.36 8.50
C ASP A 191 28.24 6.06 7.24
N ARG A 192 28.43 5.43 6.07
CA ARG A 192 27.97 5.92 4.76
C ARG A 192 26.59 5.39 4.37
N LEU A 193 26.12 4.37 5.06
CA LEU A 193 24.84 3.72 4.80
C LEU A 193 23.71 4.37 5.59
N SER A 194 22.64 4.74 4.88
CA SER A 194 21.42 5.29 5.48
C SER A 194 20.17 4.69 4.87
N LEU A 195 19.13 4.50 5.68
CA LEU A 195 17.81 4.13 5.16
C LEU A 195 17.14 5.34 4.50
N VAL A 196 16.37 5.06 3.45
CA VAL A 196 15.50 6.03 2.78
C VAL A 196 14.14 5.40 2.51
N PHE A 197 13.09 6.21 2.52
CA PHE A 197 11.73 5.77 2.25
C PHE A 197 11.22 6.39 0.95
N VAL A 198 11.08 5.58 -0.09
CA VAL A 198 10.90 6.08 -1.46
C VAL A 198 9.52 5.71 -1.99
N HIS A 199 8.85 6.69 -2.57
CA HIS A 199 7.69 6.48 -3.41
C HIS A 199 8.05 6.79 -4.87
N ASN A 200 7.70 5.87 -5.77
CA ASN A 200 7.99 5.99 -7.18
C ASN A 200 6.75 6.51 -7.93
N THR A 201 6.94 7.46 -8.84
CA THR A 201 5.87 8.03 -9.67
C THR A 201 6.36 8.30 -11.09
N HIS A 202 5.49 8.17 -12.08
CA HIS A 202 5.77 8.58 -13.46
C HIS A 202 5.29 9.99 -13.77
N VAL A 203 4.52 10.59 -12.87
CA VAL A 203 3.67 11.73 -13.22
C VAL A 203 4.15 13.01 -12.53
N VAL A 204 4.63 12.92 -11.28
CA VAL A 204 5.09 14.09 -10.54
C VAL A 204 6.61 14.21 -10.68
N ARG A 205 7.09 15.18 -11.47
CA ARG A 205 8.53 15.47 -11.65
C ARG A 205 9.17 16.09 -10.42
N ASP A 206 8.45 17.03 -9.83
CA ASP A 206 8.93 17.89 -8.75
C ASP A 206 8.34 17.49 -7.41
N VAL A 207 8.81 18.13 -6.33
CA VAL A 207 8.19 17.98 -5.02
C VAL A 207 6.74 18.47 -5.10
N PRO A 208 5.74 17.69 -4.64
CA PRO A 208 4.34 18.11 -4.60
C PRO A 208 4.17 19.45 -3.88
N ASP A 209 3.44 20.37 -4.51
CA ASP A 209 3.06 21.68 -3.97
C ASP A 209 1.90 21.63 -2.95
N LEU A 210 1.32 20.43 -2.79
CA LEU A 210 0.21 20.13 -1.88
C LEU A 210 0.54 18.90 -1.03
N PRO A 211 -0.10 18.74 0.14
CA PRO A 211 0.02 17.55 0.93
C PRO A 211 -0.29 16.28 0.15
N LEU A 212 0.53 15.25 0.35
CA LEU A 212 0.15 13.89 -0.02
C LEU A 212 -0.89 13.41 0.98
N VAL A 213 -2.00 12.84 0.48
CA VAL A 213 -3.11 12.38 1.32
C VAL A 213 -3.44 10.92 1.04
N SER A 214 -3.88 10.19 2.05
CA SER A 214 -4.18 8.76 1.92
C SER A 214 -5.40 8.51 1.02
N SER A 215 -5.51 7.28 0.50
CA SER A 215 -6.66 6.83 -0.29
C SER A 215 -8.01 7.07 0.40
N ARG A 216 -8.07 6.90 1.73
CA ARG A 216 -9.27 7.20 2.53
C ARG A 216 -9.63 8.69 2.47
N ILE A 217 -8.67 9.60 2.63
CA ILE A 217 -8.92 11.05 2.59
C ILE A 217 -9.39 11.47 1.19
N ILE A 218 -8.78 10.94 0.13
CA ILE A 218 -9.24 11.18 -1.24
C ILE A 218 -10.72 10.79 -1.37
N ARG A 219 -11.10 9.62 -0.86
CA ARG A 219 -12.48 9.13 -0.91
C ARG A 219 -13.44 9.98 -0.08
N GLU A 220 -13.04 10.41 1.12
CA GLU A 220 -13.85 11.28 1.97
C GLU A 220 -14.11 12.64 1.30
N VAL A 221 -13.14 13.19 0.59
CA VAL A 221 -13.26 14.50 -0.08
C VAL A 221 -13.99 14.42 -1.42
N THR A 222 -13.73 13.37 -2.21
CA THR A 222 -14.20 13.29 -3.60
C THR A 222 -15.40 12.36 -3.80
N GLY A 223 -15.71 11.49 -2.84
CA GLY A 223 -16.63 10.36 -3.01
C GLY A 223 -16.08 9.22 -3.87
N LEU A 224 -15.01 9.45 -4.63
CA LEU A 224 -14.37 8.45 -5.48
C LEU A 224 -13.44 7.57 -4.65
N GLY A 225 -13.55 6.24 -4.80
CA GLY A 225 -12.69 5.30 -4.10
C GLY A 225 -11.20 5.61 -4.31
N GLY A 226 -10.42 5.63 -3.23
CA GLY A 226 -9.01 5.98 -3.26
C GLY A 226 -8.17 5.06 -4.17
N LEU A 227 -7.17 5.68 -4.79
CA LEU A 227 -6.61 5.30 -6.09
C LEU A 227 -5.62 4.13 -6.05
N ASN A 228 -5.14 3.69 -4.88
CA ASN A 228 -4.02 2.74 -4.82
C ASN A 228 -4.16 1.61 -3.78
N THR A 229 -5.35 1.36 -3.26
CA THR A 229 -5.57 0.21 -2.38
C THR A 229 -6.41 -0.83 -3.08
N TYR A 230 -5.77 -1.91 -3.53
CA TYR A 230 -6.45 -3.17 -3.82
C TYR A 230 -7.42 -3.49 -2.68
N ALA A 231 -8.57 -4.08 -3.01
CA ALA A 231 -9.56 -4.51 -2.02
C ALA A 231 -8.91 -5.41 -0.96
N PHE A 232 -7.89 -6.18 -1.35
CA PHE A 232 -7.01 -6.89 -0.43
C PHE A 232 -6.42 -5.99 0.67
N ASN A 233 -5.73 -4.89 0.32
CA ASN A 233 -5.16 -3.95 1.30
C ASN A 233 -6.24 -3.23 2.11
N ARG A 234 -7.37 -2.89 1.49
CA ARG A 234 -8.49 -2.21 2.16
C ARG A 234 -9.21 -3.12 3.15
N PHE A 235 -9.49 -4.35 2.78
CA PHE A 235 -10.33 -5.25 3.58
C PHE A 235 -9.53 -6.13 4.52
N LEU A 236 -8.35 -6.61 4.10
CA LEU A 236 -7.51 -7.49 4.91
C LEU A 236 -6.55 -6.71 5.79
N LEU A 237 -5.77 -5.80 5.19
CA LEU A 237 -4.75 -5.03 5.93
C LEU A 237 -5.33 -3.77 6.59
N ARG A 238 -6.53 -3.33 6.17
CA ARG A 238 -7.21 -2.08 6.61
C ARG A 238 -6.27 -0.89 6.69
N SER A 239 -5.53 -0.67 5.61
CA SER A 239 -4.44 0.32 5.54
C SER A 239 -4.70 1.44 4.52
N ASP A 240 -5.95 1.62 4.09
CA ASP A 240 -6.35 2.69 3.15
C ASP A 240 -6.20 4.10 3.73
N ASP A 241 -5.95 4.20 5.03
CA ASP A 241 -5.64 5.41 5.75
C ASP A 241 -4.14 5.70 5.86
N ASN A 242 -3.28 4.92 5.21
CA ASN A 242 -1.83 5.11 5.17
C ASN A 242 -1.35 5.55 3.78
N LEU A 243 -0.27 6.32 3.76
CA LEU A 243 0.59 6.57 2.62
C LEU A 243 1.77 5.60 2.70
N PHE A 244 2.16 5.00 1.57
CA PHE A 244 3.13 3.90 1.52
C PHE A 244 4.38 4.27 0.73
N PHE A 245 5.52 3.80 1.23
CA PHE A 245 6.84 3.98 0.63
C PHE A 245 7.63 2.68 0.77
N PHE A 246 8.51 2.43 -0.21
CA PHE A 246 9.46 1.33 -0.14
C PHE A 246 10.63 1.72 0.77
N VAL A 247 11.06 0.77 1.59
CA VAL A 247 12.29 0.92 2.37
C VAL A 247 13.47 0.61 1.45
N GLY A 248 14.41 1.55 1.37
CA GLY A 248 15.64 1.40 0.60
C GLY A 248 16.88 1.76 1.40
N LEU A 249 18.05 1.38 0.86
CA LEU A 249 19.36 1.68 1.42
C LEU A 249 20.13 2.60 0.46
N GLN A 250 20.68 3.70 0.97
CA GLN A 250 21.52 4.65 0.23
C GLN A 250 22.97 4.58 0.71
N VAL A 251 23.89 4.96 -0.18
CA VAL A 251 25.31 5.19 0.13
C VAL A 251 25.60 6.66 -0.13
N ASP A 252 26.02 7.42 0.88
CA ASP A 252 26.31 8.86 0.80
C ASP A 252 25.18 9.67 0.12
N GLY A 253 23.93 9.32 0.40
CA GLY A 253 22.75 9.96 -0.19
C GLY A 253 22.43 9.54 -1.63
N SER A 254 23.29 8.73 -2.28
CA SER A 254 22.99 8.13 -3.58
C SER A 254 22.17 6.86 -3.39
N LEU A 255 20.97 6.84 -3.98
CA LEU A 255 20.17 5.61 -4.05
C LEU A 255 20.70 4.73 -5.16
N GLY A 256 21.40 3.66 -4.80
CA GLY A 256 21.71 2.58 -5.73
C GLY A 256 20.44 2.07 -6.41
N SER A 257 20.60 1.47 -7.59
CA SER A 257 19.50 0.77 -8.26
C SER A 257 18.98 -0.36 -7.36
N HIS A 258 17.99 -0.04 -6.50
CA HIS A 258 17.10 -1.07 -5.99
C HIS A 258 16.47 -1.70 -7.22
N ARG A 259 16.49 -3.04 -7.25
CA ARG A 259 15.76 -3.93 -8.17
C ARG A 259 14.81 -3.10 -9.03
N GLU A 260 15.24 -2.78 -10.25
CA GLU A 260 14.57 -1.85 -11.16
C GLU A 260 13.09 -1.81 -10.82
N SER A 261 12.67 -0.79 -10.07
CA SER A 261 11.24 -0.57 -9.99
C SER A 261 10.92 -0.24 -11.43
N LEU A 262 10.33 -1.20 -12.15
CA LEU A 262 9.86 -1.04 -13.53
C LEU A 262 8.75 0.04 -13.61
N TYR A 263 8.57 0.80 -12.52
CA TYR A 263 7.53 1.75 -12.23
C TYR A 263 8.13 2.97 -11.52
N GLY A 264 7.83 4.14 -12.08
CA GLY A 264 8.16 5.47 -11.64
C GLY A 264 9.52 5.98 -12.12
N LYS A 265 9.48 7.08 -12.89
CA LYS A 265 10.66 7.84 -13.37
C LYS A 265 11.19 8.80 -12.30
N TYR A 266 10.30 9.27 -11.43
CA TYR A 266 10.60 10.23 -10.36
C TYR A 266 10.36 9.60 -9.00
N LYS A 267 11.09 10.11 -8.01
CA LYS A 267 11.15 9.55 -6.67
C LYS A 267 11.02 10.66 -5.65
N PHE A 268 10.16 10.44 -4.65
CA PHE A 268 10.02 11.35 -3.52
C PHE A 268 10.04 10.58 -2.20
N SER A 269 10.39 11.29 -1.14
CA SER A 269 10.53 10.76 0.21
C SER A 269 10.00 11.79 1.21
N PRO A 270 9.45 11.37 2.36
CA PRO A 270 9.32 12.29 3.48
C PRO A 270 10.70 12.77 3.97
N ALA A 271 10.76 13.97 4.52
CA ALA A 271 11.94 14.46 5.23
C ALA A 271 12.30 13.49 6.38
N PRO A 272 13.58 13.20 6.64
CA PRO A 272 13.98 12.15 7.58
C PRO A 272 13.41 12.33 8.99
N ASP A 273 13.43 13.56 9.52
CA ASP A 273 12.92 13.84 10.86
C ASP A 273 11.40 13.70 10.94
N PHE A 274 10.69 14.09 9.87
CA PHE A 274 9.25 13.86 9.77
C PHE A 274 8.93 12.37 9.71
N ALA A 275 9.70 11.60 8.93
CA ALA A 275 9.55 10.15 8.86
C ALA A 275 9.75 9.48 10.21
N ARG A 276 10.79 9.89 10.96
CA ARG A 276 11.07 9.37 12.31
C ARG A 276 9.97 9.69 13.33
N ASP A 277 9.44 10.91 13.32
CA ASP A 277 8.40 11.34 14.25
C ASP A 277 7.01 10.78 13.90
N ARG A 278 6.70 10.61 12.60
CA ARG A 278 5.31 10.35 12.15
C ARG A 278 5.07 9.00 11.50
N GLY A 279 6.12 8.32 11.08
CA GLY A 279 6.00 7.10 10.32
C GLY A 279 6.27 5.83 11.12
N TRP A 280 6.01 4.70 10.47
CA TRP A 280 6.26 3.37 11.01
C TRP A 280 6.61 2.41 9.90
N VAL A 281 7.33 1.35 10.25
CA VAL A 281 7.80 0.32 9.32
C VAL A 281 7.10 -0.98 9.66
N SER A 282 6.63 -1.69 8.64
CA SER A 282 6.00 -3.00 8.80
C SER A 282 6.40 -3.96 7.68
N ALA A 283 6.19 -5.26 7.89
CA ALA A 283 6.33 -6.24 6.83
C ALA A 283 5.45 -5.88 5.62
N TYR A 284 6.04 -5.91 4.43
CA TYR A 284 5.38 -5.59 3.18
C TYR A 284 4.51 -6.75 2.70
N VAL A 285 3.24 -6.45 2.44
CA VAL A 285 2.29 -7.39 1.84
C VAL A 285 1.47 -6.62 0.82
N MET A 286 1.74 -6.85 -0.46
CA MET A 286 1.00 -6.21 -1.55
C MET A 286 -0.08 -7.13 -2.11
N TYR A 287 0.16 -8.44 -2.08
CA TYR A 287 -0.71 -9.45 -2.65
C TYR A 287 -0.87 -10.67 -1.75
N PRO A 288 -1.91 -11.49 -1.97
CA PRO A 288 -2.12 -12.67 -1.13
C PRO A 288 -1.00 -13.73 -1.26
N TYR A 289 -0.23 -13.74 -2.35
CA TYR A 289 0.94 -14.61 -2.45
C TYR A 289 2.10 -14.16 -1.55
N ASP A 290 2.23 -12.86 -1.23
CA ASP A 290 3.23 -12.39 -0.26
C ASP A 290 2.96 -12.99 1.13
N LEU A 291 1.67 -13.18 1.47
CA LEU A 291 1.27 -13.86 2.69
C LEU A 291 1.64 -15.35 2.67
N ALA A 292 1.56 -15.99 1.51
CA ALA A 292 1.89 -17.40 1.39
C ALA A 292 3.40 -17.63 1.46
N ARG A 293 4.20 -16.76 0.83
CA ARG A 293 5.67 -16.74 0.98
C ARG A 293 6.06 -16.55 2.45
N PHE A 294 5.40 -15.64 3.16
CA PHE A 294 5.60 -15.51 4.60
C PHE A 294 5.15 -16.76 5.37
N GLY A 295 4.06 -17.38 4.93
CA GLY A 295 3.58 -18.65 5.44
C GLY A 295 4.65 -19.75 5.38
N ASP A 296 5.47 -19.83 4.32
CA ASP A 296 6.55 -20.82 4.20
C ASP A 296 7.54 -20.71 5.37
N SER A 297 7.88 -19.48 5.78
CA SER A 297 8.80 -19.22 6.89
C SER A 297 8.18 -19.49 8.26
N LEU A 298 6.84 -19.43 8.38
CA LEU A 298 6.13 -19.61 9.64
C LEU A 298 5.71 -21.07 9.87
N ASP A 299 5.13 -21.69 8.84
CA ASP A 299 4.52 -23.02 8.83
C ASP A 299 4.46 -23.52 7.37
N PRO A 300 5.41 -24.36 6.93
CA PRO A 300 5.45 -24.88 5.56
C PRO A 300 4.18 -25.63 5.15
N ALA A 301 3.51 -26.29 6.10
CA ALA A 301 2.25 -26.98 5.82
C ALA A 301 1.14 -25.98 5.50
N LEU A 302 1.13 -24.84 6.19
CA LEU A 302 0.18 -23.77 5.92
C LEU A 302 0.38 -23.17 4.52
N SER A 303 1.61 -22.89 4.12
CA SER A 303 1.91 -22.38 2.78
C SER A 303 1.57 -23.38 1.67
N ALA A 304 1.91 -24.66 1.84
CA ALA A 304 1.52 -25.70 0.89
C ALA A 304 -0.01 -25.77 0.71
N ALA A 305 -0.75 -25.60 1.81
CA ALA A 305 -2.20 -25.61 1.79
C ALA A 305 -2.77 -24.34 1.13
N PHE A 306 -2.12 -23.19 1.28
CA PHE A 306 -2.43 -21.98 0.52
C PHE A 306 -2.19 -22.17 -0.98
N LEU A 307 -1.05 -22.73 -1.35
CA LEU A 307 -0.70 -23.02 -2.74
C LEU A 307 -1.74 -23.92 -3.40
N ALA A 308 -2.20 -24.97 -2.71
CA ALA A 308 -3.24 -25.86 -3.22
C ALA A 308 -4.57 -25.14 -3.46
N ASP A 309 -5.01 -24.29 -2.53
CA ASP A 309 -6.22 -23.47 -2.73
C ASP A 309 -6.06 -22.46 -3.86
N PHE A 310 -4.84 -21.96 -4.03
CA PHE A 310 -4.47 -21.04 -5.07
C PHE A 310 -4.58 -21.69 -6.45
N GLN A 311 -3.97 -22.86 -6.62
CA GLN A 311 -4.04 -23.66 -7.83
C GLN A 311 -5.47 -24.07 -8.18
N ARG A 312 -6.29 -24.38 -7.17
CA ARG A 312 -7.72 -24.66 -7.36
C ARG A 312 -8.50 -23.47 -7.87
N GLU A 313 -8.24 -22.26 -7.38
CA GLU A 313 -8.93 -21.07 -7.89
C GLU A 313 -8.38 -20.60 -9.23
N PHE A 314 -7.11 -20.88 -9.56
CA PHE A 314 -6.40 -20.37 -10.75
C PHE A 314 -5.85 -21.48 -11.67
N PRO A 315 -6.66 -22.49 -12.06
CA PRO A 315 -6.13 -23.69 -12.72
C PRO A 315 -5.63 -23.41 -14.14
N ARG A 316 -6.23 -22.45 -14.86
CA ARG A 316 -5.84 -22.10 -16.23
C ARG A 316 -4.63 -21.21 -16.25
N GLU A 317 -4.59 -20.24 -15.36
CA GLU A 317 -3.51 -19.26 -15.27
C GLU A 317 -2.20 -19.89 -14.76
N LEU A 318 -2.31 -20.94 -13.95
CA LEU A 318 -1.18 -21.68 -13.38
C LEU A 318 -0.86 -22.99 -14.13
N ALA A 319 -1.52 -23.25 -15.25
CA ALA A 319 -1.23 -24.40 -16.09
C ALA A 319 0.25 -24.38 -16.53
N GLY A 320 0.97 -25.46 -16.28
CA GLY A 320 2.39 -25.61 -16.64
C GLY A 320 3.40 -24.98 -15.67
N ILE A 321 2.96 -24.26 -14.63
CA ILE A 321 3.84 -23.65 -13.62
C ILE A 321 3.46 -24.01 -12.18
N ALA A 322 2.45 -24.87 -11.98
CA ALA A 322 1.96 -25.26 -10.66
C ALA A 322 3.05 -25.90 -9.78
N SER A 323 4.06 -26.53 -10.38
CA SER A 323 5.22 -27.11 -9.68
C SER A 323 6.39 -26.13 -9.49
N ALA A 324 6.34 -24.93 -10.06
CA ALA A 324 7.47 -23.99 -10.11
C ALA A 324 7.53 -23.01 -8.91
N GLY A 325 6.70 -23.21 -7.88
CA GLY A 325 6.72 -22.41 -6.66
C GLY A 325 6.11 -21.00 -6.79
N TRP A 326 6.16 -20.23 -5.70
CA TRP A 326 5.52 -18.91 -5.60
C TRP A 326 6.09 -17.85 -6.55
N GLU A 327 7.38 -17.93 -6.90
CA GLU A 327 8.02 -16.99 -7.81
C GLU A 327 7.44 -17.05 -9.22
N ALA A 328 7.22 -18.26 -9.74
CA ALA A 328 6.59 -18.46 -11.04
C ALA A 328 5.12 -18.01 -11.06
N ILE A 329 4.40 -18.28 -9.97
CA ILE A 329 3.01 -17.82 -9.78
C ILE A 329 2.94 -16.29 -9.79
N THR A 330 3.87 -15.64 -9.09
CA THR A 330 3.97 -14.18 -8.99
C THR A 330 4.18 -13.54 -10.35
N ALA A 331 5.15 -14.06 -11.11
CA ALA A 331 5.47 -13.56 -12.45
C ALA A 331 4.29 -13.73 -13.43
N ARG A 332 3.46 -14.76 -13.25
CA ARG A 332 2.39 -15.11 -14.20
C ARG A 332 1.07 -14.39 -13.96
N LEU A 333 0.66 -14.25 -12.70
CA LEU A 333 -0.65 -13.70 -12.37
C LEU A 333 -0.64 -12.18 -12.32
N GLY A 334 0.42 -11.60 -11.78
CA GLY A 334 0.52 -10.17 -11.55
C GLY A 334 -0.67 -9.56 -10.78
N PRO A 335 -0.67 -8.24 -10.62
CA PRO A 335 -1.84 -7.50 -10.15
C PRO A 335 -2.97 -7.51 -11.20
N SER A 336 -4.14 -8.09 -10.90
CA SER A 336 -5.32 -7.93 -11.74
C SER A 336 -6.61 -7.74 -10.95
N LYS A 337 -7.30 -6.60 -11.17
CA LYS A 337 -8.65 -6.34 -10.62
C LYS A 337 -9.65 -7.43 -11.01
N ARG A 338 -9.48 -8.06 -12.19
CA ARG A 338 -10.37 -9.14 -12.65
C ARG A 338 -10.27 -10.41 -11.81
N GLN A 339 -9.15 -10.60 -11.11
CA GLN A 339 -8.88 -11.79 -10.30
C GLN A 339 -9.22 -11.58 -8.81
N GLU A 340 -9.47 -10.35 -8.39
CA GLU A 340 -9.66 -9.95 -6.99
C GLU A 340 -10.75 -10.73 -6.25
N SER A 341 -11.87 -11.01 -6.92
CA SER A 341 -12.96 -11.80 -6.33
C SER A 341 -12.58 -13.26 -6.07
N ARG A 342 -11.68 -13.84 -6.88
CA ARG A 342 -11.11 -15.19 -6.67
C ARG A 342 -10.12 -15.19 -5.52
N TRP A 343 -9.27 -14.16 -5.44
CA TRP A 343 -8.36 -13.97 -4.31
C TRP A 343 -9.12 -13.90 -2.98
N LEU A 344 -10.18 -13.10 -2.91
CA LEU A 344 -11.02 -12.99 -1.70
C LEU A 344 -11.64 -14.33 -1.28
N ARG A 345 -11.98 -15.22 -2.22
CA ARG A 345 -12.48 -16.58 -1.90
C ARG A 345 -11.41 -17.47 -1.27
N VAL A 346 -10.17 -17.44 -1.77
CA VAL A 346 -9.05 -18.13 -1.10
C VAL A 346 -8.90 -17.61 0.32
N LEU A 347 -8.98 -16.28 0.49
CA LEU A 347 -8.86 -15.66 1.80
C LEU A 347 -9.96 -16.09 2.77
N GLN A 348 -11.21 -16.12 2.32
CA GLN A 348 -12.35 -16.50 3.15
C GLN A 348 -12.29 -17.95 3.62
N ARG A 349 -11.87 -18.90 2.76
CA ARG A 349 -11.80 -20.33 3.11
C ARG A 349 -10.79 -20.62 4.23
N ARG A 350 -9.80 -19.76 4.39
CA ARG A 350 -8.65 -19.93 5.28
C ARG A 350 -8.53 -18.82 6.32
N LEU A 351 -9.64 -18.13 6.60
CA LEU A 351 -9.64 -16.97 7.50
C LEU A 351 -8.92 -17.21 8.84
N PRO A 352 -9.08 -18.36 9.54
CA PRO A 352 -8.34 -18.62 10.78
C PRO A 352 -6.82 -18.64 10.59
N ASP A 353 -6.34 -19.24 9.50
CA ASP A 353 -4.92 -19.31 9.19
C ASP A 353 -4.35 -17.94 8.86
N TRP A 354 -5.11 -17.11 8.14
CA TRP A 354 -4.73 -15.73 7.87
C TRP A 354 -4.65 -14.87 9.11
N LEU A 355 -5.52 -15.10 10.09
CA LEU A 355 -5.44 -14.39 11.36
C LEU A 355 -4.15 -14.75 12.12
N ARG A 356 -3.67 -16.01 12.03
CA ARG A 356 -2.37 -16.43 12.58
C ARG A 356 -1.21 -15.75 11.86
N VAL A 357 -1.19 -15.79 10.52
CA VAL A 357 -0.18 -15.12 9.69
C VAL A 357 -0.14 -13.61 9.98
N ARG A 358 -1.31 -12.97 10.07
CA ARG A 358 -1.42 -11.54 10.39
C ARG A 358 -0.82 -11.21 11.76
N GLY A 359 -1.04 -12.05 12.77
CA GLY A 359 -0.43 -11.87 14.09
C GLY A 359 1.09 -11.93 14.05
N ALA A 360 1.66 -12.85 13.27
CA ALA A 360 3.10 -12.93 13.09
C ALA A 360 3.68 -11.75 12.30
N LEU A 361 2.99 -11.26 11.26
CA LEU A 361 3.35 -10.03 10.56
C LEU A 361 3.30 -8.80 11.47
N ALA A 362 2.32 -8.72 12.36
CA ALA A 362 2.20 -7.63 13.34
C ALA A 362 3.41 -7.58 14.30
N SER A 363 4.06 -8.73 14.56
CA SER A 363 5.30 -8.79 15.34
C SER A 363 6.53 -8.16 14.65
N LEU A 364 6.33 -7.60 13.45
CA LEU A 364 7.31 -6.89 12.63
C LEU A 364 6.88 -5.43 12.36
N ASP A 365 6.05 -4.87 13.23
CA ASP A 365 5.72 -3.45 13.23
C ASP A 365 6.71 -2.69 14.15
N PHE A 366 7.33 -1.63 13.62
CA PHE A 366 8.39 -0.86 14.27
C PHE A 366 8.19 0.65 14.13
N THR A 367 8.68 1.41 15.11
CA THR A 367 9.04 2.81 14.89
C THR A 367 10.19 2.87 13.88
N VAL A 368 10.33 3.99 13.18
CA VAL A 368 11.45 4.16 12.24
C VAL A 368 12.80 4.03 12.96
N SER A 369 12.96 4.65 14.13
CA SER A 369 14.24 4.65 14.84
C SER A 369 14.64 3.26 15.32
N ASP A 370 13.70 2.45 15.81
CA ASP A 370 14.01 1.06 16.17
C ASP A 370 14.33 0.20 14.96
N PHE A 371 13.64 0.42 13.83
CA PHE A 371 13.93 -0.29 12.60
C PHE A 371 15.31 0.11 12.02
N GLU A 372 15.67 1.39 12.08
CA GLU A 372 17.01 1.89 11.72
C GLU A 372 18.09 1.24 12.60
N ALA A 373 17.88 1.19 13.91
CA ALA A 373 18.80 0.55 14.85
C ALA A 373 18.96 -0.96 14.58
N LEU A 374 17.84 -1.67 14.39
CA LEU A 374 17.82 -3.08 14.06
C LEU A 374 18.54 -3.35 12.73
N SER A 375 18.27 -2.53 11.70
CA SER A 375 18.89 -2.63 10.39
C SER A 375 20.40 -2.38 10.46
N ARG A 376 20.83 -1.37 11.21
CA ARG A 376 22.25 -1.07 11.42
C ARG A 376 22.95 -2.22 12.13
N GLU A 377 22.31 -2.86 13.11
CA GLU A 377 22.84 -4.03 13.80
C GLU A 377 22.96 -5.26 12.89
N ALA A 378 21.94 -5.54 12.08
CA ALA A 378 22.01 -6.61 11.06
C ALA A 378 23.15 -6.37 10.07
N LEU A 379 23.24 -5.16 9.51
CA LEU A 379 24.30 -4.79 8.57
C LEU A 379 25.67 -4.93 9.21
N ARG A 380 25.85 -4.44 10.44
CA ARG A 380 27.12 -4.55 11.18
C ARG A 380 27.58 -6.00 11.31
N ARG A 381 26.68 -6.90 11.69
CA ARG A 381 26.96 -8.33 11.84
C ARG A 381 27.28 -8.98 10.52
N HIS A 382 26.40 -8.83 9.54
CA HIS A 382 26.55 -9.42 8.21
C HIS A 382 27.87 -8.99 7.55
N LEU A 383 28.16 -7.69 7.54
CA LEU A 383 29.39 -7.14 6.96
C LEU A 383 30.65 -7.58 7.72
N THR A 384 30.58 -7.68 9.06
CA THR A 384 31.72 -8.17 9.86
C THR A 384 32.02 -9.63 9.57
N VAL A 385 31.00 -10.48 9.46
CA VAL A 385 31.16 -11.89 9.09
C VAL A 385 31.76 -11.98 7.69
N LEU A 386 31.16 -11.31 6.71
CA LEU A 386 31.64 -11.30 5.33
C LEU A 386 33.11 -10.86 5.24
N TRP A 387 33.47 -9.76 5.90
CA TRP A 387 34.85 -9.24 5.93
C TRP A 387 35.86 -10.25 6.48
N ARG A 388 35.45 -11.11 7.43
CA ARG A 388 36.32 -12.09 8.09
C ARG A 388 36.41 -13.42 7.35
N THR A 389 35.27 -13.91 6.85
CA THR A 389 35.16 -15.28 6.34
C THR A 389 35.24 -15.36 4.83
N ASP A 390 34.98 -14.27 4.12
CA ASP A 390 34.86 -14.25 2.66
C ASP A 390 35.39 -12.95 2.06
N ARG A 391 36.73 -12.89 1.93
CA ARG A 391 37.43 -11.70 1.43
C ARG A 391 37.12 -11.37 -0.02
N GLU A 392 36.79 -12.37 -0.84
CA GLU A 392 36.45 -12.18 -2.24
C GLU A 392 35.08 -11.51 -2.38
N ASN A 393 34.05 -12.03 -1.70
CA ASN A 393 32.73 -11.40 -1.71
C ASN A 393 32.75 -10.03 -1.00
N TRP A 394 33.57 -9.86 0.04
CA TRP A 394 33.81 -8.54 0.63
C TRP A 394 34.34 -7.53 -0.40
N ALA A 395 35.39 -7.87 -1.15
CA ALA A 395 35.98 -6.96 -2.13
C ALA A 395 34.98 -6.60 -3.26
N SER A 396 34.19 -7.57 -3.70
CA SER A 396 33.10 -7.36 -4.67
C SER A 396 32.03 -6.41 -4.12
N LEU A 397 31.60 -6.61 -2.87
CA LEU A 397 30.63 -5.74 -2.20
C LEU A 397 31.19 -4.32 -2.03
N GLU A 398 32.43 -4.17 -1.58
CA GLU A 398 33.08 -2.87 -1.42
C GLU A 398 33.15 -2.10 -2.75
N ALA A 399 33.48 -2.77 -3.85
CA ALA A 399 33.47 -2.16 -5.18
C ALA A 399 32.06 -1.70 -5.61
N ARG A 400 31.02 -2.49 -5.30
CA ARG A 400 29.61 -2.14 -5.57
C ARG A 400 29.17 -0.93 -4.75
N LEU A 401 29.43 -0.96 -3.44
CA LEU A 401 29.14 0.18 -2.56
C LEU A 401 29.90 1.44 -2.99
N GLY A 402 31.12 1.30 -3.51
CA GLY A 402 31.89 2.40 -4.11
C GLY A 402 31.22 3.06 -5.32
N ARG A 403 30.33 2.34 -6.01
CA ARG A 403 29.48 2.87 -7.09
C ARG A 403 28.08 3.30 -6.63
N GLY A 404 27.85 3.29 -5.31
CA GLY A 404 26.53 3.57 -4.72
C GLY A 404 25.54 2.41 -4.81
N GLU A 405 25.96 1.21 -5.24
CA GLU A 405 25.08 0.07 -5.45
C GLU A 405 24.85 -0.71 -4.15
N ALA A 406 23.93 -0.23 -3.31
CA ALA A 406 23.54 -0.88 -2.06
C ALA A 406 22.62 -2.12 -2.24
N GLY A 407 22.02 -2.29 -3.42
CA GLY A 407 21.23 -3.46 -3.81
C GLY A 407 20.27 -4.00 -2.73
N ASN A 408 20.20 -5.32 -2.61
CA ASN A 408 19.41 -6.00 -1.57
C ASN A 408 20.16 -6.18 -0.25
N LEU A 409 21.29 -5.48 -0.03
CA LEU A 409 22.18 -5.70 1.12
C LEU A 409 21.43 -5.64 2.47
N LEU A 410 20.50 -4.70 2.61
CA LEU A 410 19.66 -4.60 3.80
C LEU A 410 18.87 -5.90 4.04
N TYR A 411 18.18 -6.39 3.01
CA TYR A 411 17.31 -7.55 3.10
C TYR A 411 18.12 -8.85 3.26
N ASP A 412 19.27 -8.94 2.59
CA ASP A 412 20.20 -10.05 2.78
C ASP A 412 20.68 -10.11 4.24
N ALA A 413 21.11 -8.97 4.80
CA ALA A 413 21.53 -8.87 6.20
C ALA A 413 20.39 -9.19 7.19
N LEU A 414 19.18 -8.65 6.98
CA LEU A 414 18.02 -8.95 7.82
C LEU A 414 17.63 -10.44 7.78
N ARG A 415 17.70 -11.06 6.59
CA ARG A 415 17.41 -12.49 6.40
C ARG A 415 18.45 -13.36 7.10
N GLU A 416 19.74 -13.11 6.87
CA GLU A 416 20.81 -13.93 7.43
C GLU A 416 20.93 -13.79 8.95
N VAL A 417 20.78 -12.58 9.46
CA VAL A 417 20.95 -12.31 10.89
C VAL A 417 19.69 -12.66 11.67
N PHE A 418 18.52 -12.19 11.24
CA PHE A 418 17.28 -12.30 12.02
C PHE A 418 16.29 -13.34 11.48
N GLY A 419 16.59 -14.00 10.37
CA GLY A 419 15.66 -14.94 9.71
C GLY A 419 14.46 -14.22 9.07
N LEU A 420 14.61 -12.94 8.73
CA LEU A 420 13.54 -12.13 8.14
C LEU A 420 13.59 -12.19 6.61
N ASP A 421 12.98 -13.21 6.01
CA ASP A 421 12.85 -13.31 4.55
C ASP A 421 11.65 -12.51 4.02
N LEU A 422 11.68 -11.19 4.27
CA LEU A 422 10.60 -10.28 3.94
C LEU A 422 11.11 -8.91 3.51
N TYR A 423 10.34 -8.29 2.62
CA TYR A 423 10.45 -6.87 2.36
C TYR A 423 9.72 -6.07 3.45
N PHE A 424 10.08 -4.81 3.56
CA PHE A 424 9.46 -3.88 4.49
C PHE A 424 8.89 -2.69 3.74
N GLU A 425 7.80 -2.15 4.27
CA GLU A 425 7.18 -0.92 3.82
C GLU A 425 7.17 0.09 4.94
N PHE A 426 7.41 1.33 4.56
CA PHE A 426 7.24 2.49 5.41
C PHE A 426 5.88 3.12 5.17
N LYS A 427 5.25 3.56 6.25
CA LYS A 427 3.89 4.09 6.25
C LYS A 427 3.82 5.41 7.00
N ILE A 428 3.02 6.33 6.51
CA ILE A 428 2.59 7.53 7.24
C ILE A 428 1.06 7.57 7.26
N PRO A 429 0.41 7.71 8.43
CA PRO A 429 -1.04 7.82 8.48
C PRO A 429 -1.53 9.16 7.89
N VAL A 430 -2.72 9.13 7.29
CA VAL A 430 -3.55 10.27 6.88
C VAL A 430 -2.96 11.13 5.76
N ALA A 431 -1.86 11.85 6.03
CA ALA A 431 -1.28 12.82 5.11
C ALA A 431 0.19 13.13 5.44
N ILE A 432 0.89 13.74 4.48
CA ILE A 432 2.24 14.33 4.63
C ILE A 432 2.14 15.77 4.10
N PRO A 433 2.45 16.80 4.91
CA PRO A 433 2.50 18.19 4.46
C PRO A 433 3.45 18.38 3.28
N ALA A 434 3.15 19.31 2.37
CA ALA A 434 3.99 19.55 1.20
C ALA A 434 5.46 19.86 1.58
N ALA A 435 5.63 20.71 2.60
CA ALA A 435 6.94 21.11 3.13
C ALA A 435 7.75 19.96 3.76
N ALA A 436 7.12 18.82 4.03
CA ALA A 436 7.78 17.64 4.59
C ALA A 436 8.14 16.61 3.51
N ILE A 437 7.99 16.92 2.22
CA ILE A 437 8.34 16.05 1.10
C ILE A 437 9.60 16.57 0.43
N GLN A 438 10.46 15.65 0.02
CA GLN A 438 11.69 15.94 -0.69
C GLN A 438 11.84 15.04 -1.91
N ALA A 439 12.46 15.58 -2.97
CA ALA A 439 12.86 14.79 -4.11
C ALA A 439 14.04 13.87 -3.73
N VAL A 440 14.03 12.64 -4.23
CA VAL A 440 15.13 11.71 -4.07
C VAL A 440 15.95 11.76 -5.36
N ARG A 441 17.24 12.08 -5.22
CA ARG A 441 18.18 12.16 -6.34
C ARG A 441 18.77 10.79 -6.67
#